data_AF-A0A8H5BJA6-F1
#
_entry.id   AF-A0A8H5BJA6-F1
#
_cell.length_a   1.000
_cell.length_b   1.000
_cell.length_c   1.000
_cell.angle_alpha   90.00
_cell.angle_beta   90.00
_cell.angle_gamma   90.00
#
_symmetry.space_group_name_H-M   'P 1'
#
loop_
_entity.id
_entity.type
_entity.pdbx_description
1 polymer ?
#
loop_
_entity_poly.entity_id
_entity_poly.type
_entity_poly.pdbx_seq_one_letter_code
_entity_poly.pdbx_strand_id
1 'polypeptide(L)'
;MPKMSQHIQHHHPQHPQYVHYAGPSTASPSAHPYMQNVNMMQAQPQPMHHILHYQPQGSPGDMHQQQNQQAQSTQPTSSAAPSGSGATGPGTNGSNGPLVAQGDWTKDLVHLAKQAELNLVNRASSLRFSRRESFSAPIEKHALALQLHTAHILSAHASLEQKSKAIQDIKEQKNKLESERARLLKCLQDINADRDSADLAESTLNKECTDLRTKISQLSDGEYALAKNDVDRLRADLGQAPLPSLQQTLEERTAQYLTERRLGGNEDAYYSGGGGGGGGGGGDGAGTKRGAPSDSGFGEGLAKRPRGRPKGSKNKKVTST
;
A
#
# COMPACT_ATOMS: atom_id res chain seq x y z
N MET A 1 32.87 -28.57 28.91
CA MET A 1 32.81 -27.24 28.25
C MET A 1 31.35 -26.80 28.15
N PRO A 2 30.93 -25.75 28.87
CA PRO A 2 29.54 -25.31 28.91
C PRO A 2 29.18 -24.47 27.66
N LYS A 3 28.05 -24.78 27.03
CA LYS A 3 27.51 -24.03 25.87
C LYS A 3 26.78 -22.79 26.36
N MET A 4 27.29 -21.61 26.01
CA MET A 4 26.64 -20.33 26.24
C MET A 4 25.45 -20.19 25.28
N SER A 5 24.25 -20.14 25.84
CA SER A 5 22.98 -19.94 25.13
C SER A 5 22.79 -18.44 24.87
N GLN A 6 22.89 -18.04 23.61
CA GLN A 6 22.65 -16.66 23.16
C GLN A 6 21.13 -16.40 23.15
N HIS A 7 20.67 -15.62 24.11
CA HIS A 7 19.29 -15.15 24.21
C HIS A 7 19.10 -13.95 23.27
N ILE A 8 18.42 -14.17 22.13
CA ILE A 8 18.09 -13.11 21.18
C ILE A 8 16.79 -12.45 21.65
N GLN A 9 16.90 -11.24 22.18
CA GLN A 9 15.76 -10.36 22.47
C GLN A 9 15.09 -9.95 21.15
N HIS A 10 13.85 -10.39 20.94
CA HIS A 10 12.98 -9.88 19.89
C HIS A 10 12.40 -8.52 20.32
N HIS A 11 12.87 -7.44 19.68
CA HIS A 11 12.22 -6.15 19.75
C HIS A 11 10.97 -6.13 18.86
N HIS A 12 9.82 -5.88 19.49
CA HIS A 12 8.53 -5.74 18.84
C HIS A 12 8.42 -4.31 18.26
N PRO A 13 8.26 -4.12 16.93
CA PRO A 13 8.04 -2.80 16.38
C PRO A 13 6.64 -2.31 16.76
N GLN A 14 6.59 -1.12 17.34
CA GLN A 14 5.37 -0.40 17.69
C GLN A 14 4.52 -0.14 16.43
N HIS A 15 3.27 -0.61 16.44
CA HIS A 15 2.32 -0.37 15.36
C HIS A 15 1.89 1.12 15.32
N PRO A 16 1.84 1.75 14.13
CA PRO A 16 1.35 3.12 14.01
C PRO A 16 -0.16 3.18 14.27
N GLN A 17 -0.54 4.00 15.25
CA GLN A 17 -1.93 4.31 15.60
C GLN A 17 -2.58 5.07 14.43
N TYR A 18 -3.57 4.46 13.80
CA TYR A 18 -4.35 5.05 12.72
C TYR A 18 -5.33 6.08 13.30
N VAL A 19 -5.10 7.36 13.03
CA VAL A 19 -6.00 8.46 13.42
C VAL A 19 -7.19 8.47 12.46
N HIS A 20 -8.36 8.03 12.94
CA HIS A 20 -9.62 8.18 12.20
C HIS A 20 -10.11 9.63 12.28
N TYR A 21 -10.04 10.35 11.16
CA TYR A 21 -10.72 11.63 11.00
C TYR A 21 -12.20 11.39 10.72
N ALA A 22 -13.05 11.60 11.72
CA ALA A 22 -14.48 11.80 11.52
C ALA A 22 -14.71 13.22 11.01
N GLY A 23 -15.14 13.36 9.75
CA GLY A 23 -15.47 14.65 9.15
C GLY A 23 -16.68 15.32 9.83
N PRO A 24 -16.74 16.67 9.85
CA PRO A 24 -17.80 17.40 10.53
C PRO A 24 -19.14 17.29 9.78
N SER A 25 -20.13 16.73 10.47
CA SER A 25 -21.53 16.70 10.05
C SER A 25 -22.12 18.12 10.16
N THR A 26 -22.35 18.77 9.02
CA THR A 26 -23.03 20.07 8.95
C THR A 26 -24.54 19.83 8.76
N ALA A 27 -25.25 19.67 9.88
CA ALA A 27 -26.71 19.76 9.90
C ALA A 27 -27.10 21.09 10.55
N SER A 28 -27.52 22.06 9.74
CA SER A 28 -28.26 23.25 10.17
C SER A 28 -29.74 23.06 9.85
N PRO A 29 -30.66 23.28 10.80
CA PRO A 29 -32.06 23.51 10.51
C PRO A 29 -32.32 25.02 10.56
N SER A 30 -32.56 25.65 9.41
CA SER A 30 -33.14 26.99 9.38
C SER A 30 -34.53 26.91 8.77
N ALA A 31 -35.52 27.23 9.61
CA ALA A 31 -36.91 27.38 9.26
C ALA A 31 -37.12 28.74 8.59
N HIS A 32 -37.73 28.74 7.40
CA HIS A 32 -38.46 29.89 6.87
C HIS A 32 -39.72 29.38 6.16
N PRO A 33 -40.93 29.80 6.59
CA PRO A 33 -42.07 29.91 5.68
C PRO A 33 -41.92 31.23 4.89
N TYR A 34 -42.55 31.36 3.72
CA TYR A 34 -43.45 32.42 3.23
C TYR A 34 -43.60 32.25 1.69
N MET A 35 -44.82 32.46 1.23
CA MET A 35 -45.29 32.44 -0.15
C MET A 35 -44.59 33.48 -1.04
N GLN A 36 -44.26 33.16 -2.31
CA GLN A 36 -44.68 34.00 -3.44
C GLN A 36 -44.49 33.32 -4.81
N ASN A 37 -45.61 33.19 -5.50
CA ASN A 37 -45.81 33.00 -6.92
C ASN A 37 -45.13 34.13 -7.73
N VAL A 38 -44.38 33.87 -8.82
CA VAL A 38 -44.54 34.40 -10.21
C VAL A 38 -43.41 33.85 -11.13
N ASN A 39 -43.83 33.46 -12.35
CA ASN A 39 -43.21 33.76 -13.65
C ASN A 39 -42.31 32.76 -14.41
N MET A 40 -42.84 32.41 -15.60
CA MET A 40 -42.20 31.82 -16.78
C MET A 40 -41.04 32.68 -17.33
N MET A 41 -39.96 32.00 -17.74
CA MET A 41 -39.11 32.26 -18.93
C MET A 41 -38.11 31.09 -19.01
N GLN A 42 -38.20 30.15 -19.97
CA GLN A 42 -37.78 30.17 -21.38
C GLN A 42 -36.25 30.27 -21.61
N ALA A 43 -35.75 29.30 -22.42
CA ALA A 43 -34.40 29.13 -23.01
C ALA A 43 -33.34 28.49 -22.07
N GLN A 44 -32.44 27.58 -22.48
CA GLN A 44 -31.97 27.08 -23.78
C GLN A 44 -31.18 25.75 -23.54
N PRO A 45 -31.15 24.76 -24.46
CA PRO A 45 -30.32 23.57 -24.31
C PRO A 45 -28.88 23.81 -24.82
N GLN A 46 -27.87 23.50 -23.99
CA GLN A 46 -26.45 23.56 -24.35
C GLN A 46 -25.99 22.27 -25.08
N PRO A 47 -25.11 22.37 -26.09
CA PRO A 47 -24.71 21.27 -26.96
C PRO A 47 -23.57 20.40 -26.40
N MET A 48 -23.53 19.16 -26.89
CA MET A 48 -22.56 18.10 -26.62
C MET A 48 -21.20 18.35 -27.29
N HIS A 49 -20.12 18.45 -26.50
CA HIS A 49 -18.74 18.27 -26.96
C HIS A 49 -18.31 16.82 -26.65
N HIS A 50 -18.28 15.92 -27.63
CA HIS A 50 -17.14 15.53 -28.48
C HIS A 50 -15.85 15.13 -27.74
N ILE A 51 -15.64 13.80 -27.72
CA ILE A 51 -14.42 13.05 -28.11
C ILE A 51 -13.08 13.58 -27.57
N LEU A 52 -12.49 12.81 -26.65
CA LEU A 52 -11.05 12.58 -26.62
C LEU A 52 -10.79 11.06 -26.56
N HIS A 53 -10.44 10.53 -27.72
CA HIS A 53 -9.93 9.18 -27.93
C HIS A 53 -8.46 9.17 -27.45
N TYR A 54 -8.17 8.53 -26.32
CA TYR A 54 -6.79 8.36 -25.85
C TYR A 54 -6.28 6.98 -26.25
N GLN A 55 -5.37 6.96 -27.23
CA GLN A 55 -4.61 5.80 -27.66
C GLN A 55 -3.23 5.84 -26.97
N PRO A 56 -2.87 4.90 -26.07
CA PRO A 56 -1.51 4.79 -25.59
C PRO A 56 -0.72 3.84 -26.50
N GLN A 57 0.07 4.41 -27.40
CA GLN A 57 1.14 3.72 -28.11
C GLN A 57 2.42 3.81 -27.27
N GLY A 58 2.79 2.72 -26.60
CA GLY A 58 4.03 2.61 -25.83
C GLY A 58 4.91 1.50 -26.41
N SER A 59 5.97 1.91 -27.10
CA SER A 59 7.01 1.06 -27.70
C SER A 59 7.90 0.39 -26.63
N PRO A 60 8.48 -0.79 -26.91
CA PRO A 60 9.48 -1.43 -26.05
C PRO A 60 10.86 -0.80 -26.29
N GLY A 61 11.40 -0.17 -25.24
CA GLY A 61 12.77 0.34 -25.24
C GLY A 61 13.71 -0.63 -24.53
N ASP A 62 14.59 -1.25 -25.31
CA ASP A 62 15.85 -1.86 -24.86
C ASP A 62 16.58 -0.97 -23.86
N MET A 63 17.08 -1.56 -22.76
CA MET A 63 18.20 -0.98 -22.03
C MET A 63 19.23 -2.06 -21.71
N HIS A 64 20.28 -2.02 -22.52
CA HIS A 64 21.54 -2.73 -22.40
C HIS A 64 22.42 -2.03 -21.35
N GLN A 65 23.23 -2.84 -20.64
CA GLN A 65 24.51 -2.51 -19.99
C GLN A 65 24.58 -1.31 -19.02
N GLN A 66 25.17 -1.53 -17.83
CA GLN A 66 26.63 -1.38 -17.68
C GLN A 66 27.06 -1.59 -16.22
N GLN A 67 27.87 -2.64 -16.08
CA GLN A 67 28.93 -2.88 -15.11
C GLN A 67 29.65 -1.61 -14.62
N ASN A 68 29.80 -1.40 -13.30
CA ASN A 68 31.15 -1.19 -12.78
C ASN A 68 31.31 -1.48 -11.28
N GLN A 69 32.42 -2.16 -11.01
CA GLN A 69 33.05 -2.35 -9.71
C GLN A 69 33.75 -1.05 -9.31
N GLN A 70 33.88 -0.75 -8.01
CA GLN A 70 35.19 -0.61 -7.36
C GLN A 70 35.09 -0.32 -5.86
N ALA A 71 36.05 -0.91 -5.16
CA ALA A 71 36.26 -0.91 -3.72
C ALA A 71 37.07 0.31 -3.23
N GLN A 72 37.36 0.30 -1.91
CA GLN A 72 38.33 1.13 -1.14
C GLN A 72 37.76 2.43 -0.57
N SER A 73 38.14 2.90 0.62
CA SER A 73 38.94 2.39 1.74
C SER A 73 38.64 3.29 2.94
N THR A 74 38.48 2.73 4.13
CA THR A 74 38.25 3.49 5.37
C THR A 74 39.58 3.77 6.07
N GLN A 75 40.02 5.03 6.09
CA GLN A 75 41.01 5.54 7.05
C GLN A 75 40.29 6.33 8.16
N PRO A 76 40.64 6.13 9.44
CA PRO A 76 40.25 7.05 10.51
C PRO A 76 41.33 8.13 10.75
N THR A 77 40.89 9.38 10.74
CA THR A 77 41.65 10.60 11.04
C THR A 77 41.61 10.94 12.54
N SER A 78 42.80 11.16 13.12
CA SER A 78 43.23 12.29 13.97
C SER A 78 42.23 12.85 15.03
N SER A 79 42.53 12.79 16.34
CA SER A 79 43.38 13.72 17.13
C SER A 79 42.58 14.73 17.98
N ALA A 80 42.83 14.74 19.29
CA ALA A 80 42.52 15.85 20.22
C ALA A 80 43.72 15.94 21.21
N ALA A 81 44.56 16.97 21.08
CA ALA A 81 44.52 18.26 21.79
C ALA A 81 45.33 18.23 23.11
N PRO A 82 46.44 18.99 23.20
CA PRO A 82 47.23 19.17 24.43
C PRO A 82 46.82 20.41 25.22
N SER A 83 47.02 20.41 26.54
CA SER A 83 46.83 21.57 27.42
C SER A 83 47.81 21.52 28.61
N GLY A 84 48.37 22.67 28.97
CA GLY A 84 49.16 22.92 30.19
C GLY A 84 50.58 23.40 29.87
N SER A 85 50.83 24.70 29.68
CA SER A 85 51.02 25.76 30.70
C SER A 85 52.19 25.49 31.66
N GLY A 86 53.26 26.29 31.55
CA GLY A 86 54.37 26.32 32.49
C GLY A 86 55.36 27.43 32.15
N ALA A 87 55.20 28.58 32.80
CA ALA A 87 55.99 29.79 32.65
C ALA A 87 57.20 29.81 33.59
N THR A 88 58.37 30.26 33.10
CA THR A 88 59.51 30.67 33.91
C THR A 88 60.19 31.88 33.26
N GLY A 89 60.11 33.03 33.92
CA GLY A 89 60.77 34.28 33.53
C GLY A 89 62.18 34.38 34.12
N PRO A 90 63.13 35.04 33.42
CA PRO A 90 64.49 35.25 33.91
C PRO A 90 64.62 36.55 34.71
N GLY A 91 65.28 36.47 35.86
CA GLY A 91 65.61 37.59 36.73
C GLY A 91 66.81 38.40 36.21
N THR A 92 66.59 39.69 36.02
CA THR A 92 67.58 40.73 35.73
C THR A 92 68.20 41.26 37.03
N ASN A 93 69.52 41.30 37.13
CA ASN A 93 70.21 42.00 38.22
C ASN A 93 71.21 43.01 37.63
N GLY A 94 70.90 44.31 37.82
CA GLY A 94 71.72 45.43 37.39
C GLY A 94 72.51 46.00 38.56
N SER A 95 73.82 46.15 38.39
CA SER A 95 74.71 46.86 39.30
C SER A 95 75.28 48.10 38.61
N ASN A 96 74.91 49.27 39.14
CA ASN A 96 75.46 50.58 38.79
C ASN A 96 76.84 50.74 39.44
N GLY A 97 77.86 51.02 38.63
CA GLY A 97 79.19 51.44 39.06
C GLY A 97 79.75 52.54 38.13
N PRO A 98 80.54 53.50 38.62
CA PRO A 98 80.98 54.66 37.86
C PRO A 98 82.05 54.29 36.82
N LEU A 99 81.77 54.61 35.55
CA LEU A 99 82.62 54.42 34.38
C LEU A 99 83.77 55.44 34.35
N VAL A 100 84.97 55.02 34.76
CA VAL A 100 86.22 55.66 34.34
C VAL A 100 86.61 55.04 33.01
N ALA A 101 86.61 55.84 31.95
CA ALA A 101 86.90 55.43 30.57
C ALA A 101 88.38 55.03 30.40
N GLN A 102 88.68 53.78 30.71
CA GLN A 102 89.91 53.09 30.30
C GLN A 102 89.51 51.92 29.39
N GLY A 103 88.72 52.24 28.35
CA GLY A 103 88.15 51.30 27.40
C GLY A 103 88.88 51.38 26.07
N ASP A 104 89.35 50.23 25.62
CA ASP A 104 89.96 50.00 24.31
C ASP A 104 88.91 50.24 23.22
N TRP A 105 88.76 51.49 22.76
CA TRP A 105 87.70 51.95 21.84
C TRP A 105 87.55 51.10 20.57
N THR A 106 88.63 50.45 20.16
CA THR A 106 88.63 49.49 19.05
C THR A 106 87.77 48.25 19.36
N LYS A 107 87.78 47.77 20.60
CA LYS A 107 86.93 46.65 21.06
C LYS A 107 85.47 47.06 21.11
N ASP A 108 85.16 48.28 21.59
CA ASP A 108 83.79 48.78 21.62
C ASP A 108 83.21 48.94 20.21
N LEU A 109 84.01 49.41 19.26
CA LEU A 109 83.58 49.56 17.86
C LEU A 109 83.34 48.21 17.17
N VAL A 110 84.18 47.20 17.44
CA VAL A 110 83.96 45.81 16.98
C VAL A 110 82.74 45.18 17.64
N HIS A 111 82.51 45.43 18.94
CA HIS A 111 81.32 44.95 19.64
C HIS A 111 80.05 45.59 19.06
N LEU A 112 80.08 46.90 18.77
CA LEU A 112 78.98 47.62 18.16
C LEU A 112 78.68 47.09 16.75
N ALA A 113 79.72 46.82 15.95
CA ALA A 113 79.57 46.22 14.62
C ALA A 113 78.96 44.82 14.69
N LYS A 114 79.43 43.97 15.61
CA LYS A 114 78.88 42.62 15.82
C LYS A 114 77.44 42.66 16.33
N GLN A 115 77.11 43.60 17.21
CA GLN A 115 75.75 43.84 17.68
C GLN A 115 74.83 44.34 16.56
N ALA A 116 75.35 45.19 15.67
CA ALA A 116 74.62 45.68 14.50
C ALA A 116 74.35 44.54 13.49
N GLU A 117 75.33 43.66 13.23
CA GLU A 117 75.14 42.46 12.41
C GLU A 117 74.11 41.51 13.02
N LEU A 118 74.20 41.24 14.32
CA LEU A 118 73.24 40.38 15.02
C LEU A 118 71.81 40.96 14.94
N ASN A 119 71.66 42.28 15.11
CA ASN A 119 70.38 42.97 14.95
C ASN A 119 69.84 42.88 13.52
N LEU A 120 70.71 43.00 12.51
CA LEU A 120 70.34 42.82 11.10
C LEU A 120 69.88 41.39 10.81
N VAL A 121 70.60 40.39 11.34
CA VAL A 121 70.23 38.97 11.21
C VAL A 121 68.91 38.68 11.93
N ASN A 122 68.71 39.22 13.13
CA ASN A 122 67.44 39.08 13.86
C ASN A 122 66.28 39.75 13.12
N ARG A 123 66.49 40.95 12.57
CA ARG A 123 65.47 41.65 11.77
C ARG A 123 65.16 40.91 10.47
N ALA A 124 66.15 40.35 9.79
CA ALA A 124 65.96 39.54 8.60
C ALA A 124 65.24 38.20 8.90
N SER A 125 65.51 37.58 10.06
CA SER A 125 64.82 36.38 10.52
C SER A 125 63.37 36.67 10.91
N SER A 126 63.12 37.77 11.60
CA SER A 126 61.77 38.23 11.94
C SER A 126 60.92 38.56 10.70
N LEU A 127 61.51 39.22 9.70
CA LEU A 127 60.84 39.47 8.41
C LEU A 127 60.54 38.19 7.64
N ARG A 128 61.47 37.21 7.63
CA ARG A 128 61.22 35.90 7.01
C ARG A 128 60.09 35.14 7.70
N PHE A 129 60.04 35.19 9.02
CA PHE A 129 58.97 34.58 9.81
C PHE A 129 57.62 35.26 9.55
N SER A 130 57.58 36.59 9.64
CA SER A 130 56.36 37.38 9.42
C SER A 130 55.85 37.25 7.98
N ARG A 131 56.76 37.14 6.99
CA ARG A 131 56.41 36.84 5.60
C ARG A 131 55.87 35.42 5.43
N ARG A 132 56.41 34.44 6.16
CA ARG A 132 55.93 33.04 6.11
C ARG A 132 54.53 32.90 6.70
N GLU A 133 54.25 33.55 7.84
CA GLU A 133 52.92 33.55 8.45
C GLU A 133 51.88 34.29 7.61
N SER A 134 52.26 35.41 6.98
CA SER A 134 51.32 36.17 6.15
C SER A 134 50.94 35.46 4.85
N PHE A 135 51.77 34.55 4.34
CA PHE A 135 51.41 33.71 3.19
C PHE A 135 50.70 32.40 3.58
N SER A 136 50.93 31.85 4.78
CA SER A 136 50.31 30.59 5.19
C SER A 136 48.83 30.73 5.54
N ALA A 137 48.43 31.81 6.22
CA ALA A 137 47.06 31.96 6.70
C ALA A 137 45.98 31.95 5.59
N PRO A 138 46.15 32.62 4.43
CA PRO A 138 45.18 32.51 3.33
C PRO A 138 45.13 31.11 2.72
N ILE A 139 46.26 30.41 2.64
CA ILE A 139 46.33 29.05 2.09
C ILE A 139 45.59 28.07 3.00
N GLU A 140 45.82 28.16 4.31
CA GLU A 140 45.14 27.33 5.31
C GLU A 140 43.62 27.57 5.30
N LYS A 141 43.19 28.84 5.19
CA LYS A 141 41.76 29.17 5.04
C LYS A 141 41.15 28.52 3.79
N HIS A 142 41.83 28.61 2.65
CA HIS A 142 41.35 27.98 1.42
C HIS A 142 41.34 26.45 1.49
N ALA A 143 42.36 25.85 2.10
CA ALA A 143 42.43 24.40 2.31
C ALA A 143 41.26 23.91 3.19
N LEU A 144 40.97 24.62 4.29
CA LEU A 144 39.84 24.30 5.15
C LEU A 144 38.49 24.47 4.43
N ALA A 145 38.32 25.53 3.65
CA ALA A 145 37.12 25.76 2.85
C ALA A 145 36.91 24.63 1.82
N LEU A 146 37.98 24.19 1.15
CA LEU A 146 37.95 23.07 0.21
C LEU A 146 37.58 21.75 0.91
N GLN A 147 38.11 21.50 2.10
CA GLN A 147 37.76 20.32 2.90
C GLN A 147 36.28 20.34 3.30
N LEU A 148 35.77 21.49 3.74
CA LEU A 148 34.35 21.64 4.10
C LEU A 148 33.44 21.42 2.88
N HIS A 149 33.78 22.02 1.74
CA HIS A 149 33.05 21.81 0.49
C HIS A 149 33.07 20.33 0.07
N THR A 150 34.23 19.67 0.20
CA THR A 150 34.37 18.24 -0.08
C THR A 150 33.44 17.41 0.82
N ALA A 151 33.40 17.70 2.11
CA ALA A 151 32.50 17.03 3.05
C ALA A 151 31.02 17.25 2.69
N HIS A 152 30.63 18.46 2.30
CA HIS A 152 29.27 18.76 1.84
C HIS A 152 28.90 18.00 0.56
N ILE A 153 29.82 17.93 -0.41
CA ILE A 153 29.60 17.18 -1.67
C ILE A 153 29.40 15.69 -1.37
N LEU A 154 30.24 15.09 -0.52
CA LEU A 154 30.12 13.68 -0.14
C LEU A 154 28.81 13.38 0.61
N SER A 155 28.41 14.25 1.53
CA SER A 155 27.14 14.12 2.26
C SER A 155 25.93 14.25 1.33
N ALA A 156 25.98 15.19 0.38
CA ALA A 156 24.96 15.34 -0.65
C ALA A 156 24.88 14.11 -1.57
N HIS A 157 26.03 13.51 -1.92
CA HIS A 157 26.10 12.29 -2.74
C HIS A 157 25.47 11.09 -2.03
N ALA A 158 25.83 10.85 -0.76
CA ALA A 158 25.22 9.78 0.03
C ALA A 158 23.69 9.96 0.17
N SER A 159 23.24 11.20 0.35
CA SER A 159 21.80 11.53 0.40
C SER A 159 21.10 11.27 -0.95
N LEU A 160 21.76 11.57 -2.06
CA LEU A 160 21.24 11.34 -3.41
C LEU A 160 21.10 9.83 -3.69
N GLU A 161 22.09 9.02 -3.32
CA GLU A 161 22.05 7.57 -3.46
C GLU A 161 20.91 6.96 -2.63
N GLN A 162 20.78 7.37 -1.36
CA GLN A 162 19.70 6.91 -0.48
C GLN A 162 18.33 7.24 -1.07
N LYS A 163 18.13 8.47 -1.57
CA LYS A 163 16.88 8.88 -2.22
C LYS A 163 16.63 8.12 -3.52
N SER A 164 17.67 7.86 -4.31
CA SER A 164 17.55 7.09 -5.57
C SER A 164 17.10 5.66 -5.31
N LYS A 165 17.66 5.02 -4.28
CA LYS A 165 17.22 3.70 -3.82
C LYS A 165 15.76 3.72 -3.35
N ALA A 166 15.39 4.69 -2.52
CA ALA A 166 14.00 4.82 -2.05
C ALA A 166 13.00 5.02 -3.21
N ILE A 167 13.38 5.76 -4.26
CA ILE A 167 12.57 5.91 -5.48
C ILE A 167 12.39 4.56 -6.19
N GLN A 168 13.44 3.76 -6.28
CA GLN A 168 13.36 2.42 -6.88
C GLN A 168 12.43 1.51 -6.07
N ASP A 169 12.58 1.46 -4.75
CA ASP A 169 11.73 0.65 -3.87
C ASP A 169 10.25 1.04 -4.02
N ILE A 170 9.95 2.34 -4.09
CA ILE A 170 8.57 2.84 -4.32
C ILE A 170 8.05 2.44 -5.70
N LYS A 171 8.88 2.47 -6.75
CA LYS A 171 8.48 2.02 -8.10
C LYS A 171 8.12 0.54 -8.13
N GLU A 172 8.89 -0.30 -7.44
CA GLU A 172 8.64 -1.74 -7.35
C GLU A 172 7.34 -2.03 -6.57
N GLN A 173 7.12 -1.35 -5.44
CA GLN A 173 5.87 -1.44 -4.68
C GLN A 173 4.66 -1.01 -5.51
N LYS A 174 4.77 0.10 -6.26
CA LYS A 174 3.73 0.55 -7.19
C LYS A 174 3.42 -0.51 -8.24
N ASN A 175 4.44 -1.13 -8.84
CA ASN A 175 4.26 -2.16 -9.87
C ASN A 175 3.54 -3.40 -9.31
N LYS A 176 3.87 -3.80 -8.08
CA LYS A 176 3.19 -4.90 -7.38
C LYS A 176 1.70 -4.58 -7.13
N LEU A 177 1.40 -3.37 -6.67
CA LEU A 177 0.01 -2.94 -6.44
C LEU A 177 -0.79 -2.84 -7.74
N GLU A 178 -0.19 -2.36 -8.83
CA GLU A 178 -0.86 -2.31 -10.14
C GLU A 178 -1.17 -3.72 -10.66
N SER A 179 -0.25 -4.68 -10.45
CA SER A 179 -0.47 -6.08 -10.82
C SER A 179 -1.62 -6.73 -10.04
N GLU A 180 -1.70 -6.47 -8.72
CA GLU A 180 -2.81 -6.93 -7.89
C GLU A 180 -4.14 -6.27 -8.27
N ARG A 181 -4.13 -4.96 -8.57
CA ARG A 181 -5.30 -4.23 -9.08
C ARG A 181 -5.80 -4.86 -10.39
N ALA A 182 -4.90 -5.15 -11.33
CA ALA A 182 -5.26 -5.81 -12.58
C ALA A 182 -5.86 -7.21 -12.35
N ARG A 183 -5.30 -8.01 -11.43
CA ARG A 183 -5.85 -9.33 -11.06
C ARG A 183 -7.26 -9.21 -10.48
N LEU A 184 -7.48 -8.30 -9.54
CA LEU A 184 -8.79 -8.09 -8.90
C LEU A 184 -9.84 -7.59 -9.89
N LEU A 185 -9.47 -6.70 -10.82
CA LEU A 185 -10.36 -6.26 -11.90
C LEU A 185 -10.78 -7.42 -12.79
N LYS A 186 -9.86 -8.34 -13.12
CA LYS A 186 -10.19 -9.57 -13.86
C LYS A 186 -11.19 -10.44 -13.09
N CYS A 187 -10.94 -10.71 -11.81
CA CYS A 187 -11.88 -11.49 -10.99
C CYS A 187 -13.28 -10.85 -10.91
N LEU A 188 -13.37 -9.51 -10.85
CA LEU A 188 -14.65 -8.81 -10.88
C LEU A 188 -15.36 -8.92 -12.24
N GLN A 189 -14.61 -8.93 -13.33
CA GLN A 189 -15.17 -9.18 -14.67
C GLN A 189 -15.75 -10.58 -14.76
N ASP A 190 -15.02 -11.60 -14.28
CA ASP A 190 -15.47 -12.99 -14.27
C ASP A 190 -16.76 -13.16 -13.45
N ILE A 191 -16.82 -12.60 -12.23
CA ILE A 191 -18.04 -12.64 -11.38
C ILE A 191 -19.24 -11.98 -12.07
N ASN A 192 -19.03 -10.88 -12.78
CA ASN A 192 -20.11 -10.22 -13.52
C ASN A 192 -20.59 -11.10 -14.68
N ALA A 193 -19.67 -11.75 -15.42
CA ALA A 193 -20.03 -12.69 -16.48
C ALA A 193 -20.81 -13.90 -15.93
N ASP A 194 -20.39 -14.47 -14.79
CA ASP A 194 -21.09 -15.56 -14.12
C ASP A 194 -22.49 -15.15 -13.67
N ARG A 195 -22.64 -13.93 -13.12
CA ARG A 195 -23.95 -13.38 -12.75
C ARG A 195 -24.85 -13.26 -13.97
N ASP A 196 -24.35 -12.69 -15.06
CA ASP A 196 -25.14 -12.49 -16.29
C ASP A 196 -25.53 -13.85 -16.91
N SER A 197 -24.67 -14.87 -16.80
CA SER A 197 -24.97 -16.26 -17.18
C SER A 197 -26.07 -16.87 -16.29
N ALA A 198 -25.99 -16.67 -14.96
CA ALA A 198 -27.00 -17.13 -14.02
C ALA A 198 -28.37 -16.46 -14.25
N ASP A 199 -28.39 -15.16 -14.53
CA ASP A 199 -29.61 -14.43 -14.86
C ASP A 199 -30.28 -14.97 -16.15
N LEU A 200 -29.46 -15.33 -17.16
CA LEU A 200 -29.96 -15.96 -18.39
C LEU A 200 -30.54 -17.36 -18.14
N ALA A 201 -29.86 -18.17 -17.32
CA ALA A 201 -30.35 -19.49 -16.92
C ALA A 201 -31.65 -19.39 -16.12
N GLU A 202 -31.74 -18.46 -15.17
CA GLU A 202 -32.96 -18.20 -14.40
C GLU A 202 -34.12 -17.80 -15.31
N SER A 203 -33.90 -16.88 -16.26
CA SER A 203 -34.92 -16.48 -17.22
C SER A 203 -35.41 -17.66 -18.07
N THR A 204 -34.51 -18.56 -18.46
CA THR A 204 -34.83 -19.75 -19.26
C THR A 204 -35.70 -20.71 -18.46
N LEU A 205 -35.29 -21.05 -17.24
CA LEU A 205 -36.03 -21.93 -16.35
C LEU A 205 -37.41 -21.34 -15.98
N ASN A 206 -37.50 -20.03 -15.75
CA ASN A 206 -38.79 -19.37 -15.47
C ASN A 206 -39.77 -19.49 -16.64
N LYS A 207 -39.27 -19.36 -17.88
CA LYS A 207 -40.08 -19.57 -19.09
C LYS A 207 -40.56 -21.02 -19.18
N GLU A 208 -39.65 -21.98 -19.03
CA GLU A 208 -39.98 -23.42 -19.05
C GLU A 208 -40.99 -23.79 -17.96
N CYS A 209 -40.84 -23.29 -16.73
CA CYS A 209 -41.81 -23.47 -15.66
C CYS A 209 -43.19 -22.89 -16.02
N THR A 210 -43.23 -21.73 -16.68
CA THR A 210 -44.49 -21.11 -17.12
C THR A 210 -45.15 -21.93 -18.23
N ASP A 211 -44.37 -22.41 -19.19
CA ASP A 211 -44.83 -23.24 -20.30
C ASP A 211 -45.39 -24.59 -19.77
N LEU A 212 -44.68 -25.23 -18.83
CA LEU A 212 -45.13 -26.46 -18.18
C LEU A 212 -46.40 -26.27 -17.37
N ARG A 213 -46.52 -25.17 -16.59
CA ARG A 213 -47.76 -24.85 -15.86
C ARG A 213 -48.93 -24.65 -16.81
N THR A 214 -48.70 -23.95 -17.91
CA THR A 214 -49.71 -23.73 -18.95
C THR A 214 -50.15 -25.06 -19.56
N LYS A 215 -49.20 -25.95 -19.90
CA LYS A 215 -49.49 -27.28 -20.44
C LYS A 215 -50.26 -28.16 -19.46
N ILE A 216 -49.92 -28.12 -18.16
CA ILE A 216 -50.64 -28.87 -17.12
C ILE A 216 -52.09 -28.39 -17.03
N SER A 217 -52.32 -27.07 -17.00
CA SER A 217 -53.70 -26.53 -16.99
C SER A 217 -54.48 -26.95 -18.23
N GLN A 218 -53.89 -26.82 -19.43
CA GLN A 218 -54.53 -27.25 -20.68
C GLN A 218 -54.95 -28.73 -20.68
N LEU A 219 -54.07 -29.62 -20.23
CA LEU A 219 -54.37 -31.05 -20.17
C LEU A 219 -55.41 -31.39 -19.09
N SER A 220 -55.32 -30.74 -17.93
CA SER A 220 -56.20 -30.98 -16.79
C SER A 220 -57.63 -30.51 -17.07
N ASP A 221 -57.77 -29.33 -17.68
CA ASP A 221 -59.07 -28.70 -17.94
C ASP A 221 -59.71 -29.16 -19.26
N GLY A 222 -58.90 -29.71 -20.19
CA GLY A 222 -59.33 -30.17 -21.51
C GLY A 222 -59.62 -31.67 -21.56
N GLU A 223 -58.70 -32.41 -22.19
CA GLU A 223 -58.88 -33.82 -22.53
C GLU A 223 -59.11 -34.71 -21.29
N TYR A 224 -58.37 -34.46 -20.21
CA TYR A 224 -58.50 -35.27 -19.00
C TYR A 224 -59.87 -35.10 -18.34
N ALA A 225 -60.38 -33.87 -18.22
CA ALA A 225 -61.68 -33.61 -17.61
C ALA A 225 -62.82 -34.28 -18.39
N LEU A 226 -62.79 -34.21 -19.73
CA LEU A 226 -63.76 -34.88 -20.58
C LEU A 226 -63.71 -36.40 -20.40
N ALA A 227 -62.51 -36.99 -20.49
CA ALA A 227 -62.32 -38.43 -20.32
C ALA A 227 -62.74 -38.90 -18.92
N LYS A 228 -62.44 -38.14 -17.86
CA LYS A 228 -62.86 -38.47 -16.49
C LYS A 228 -64.37 -38.48 -16.35
N ASN A 229 -65.06 -37.46 -16.88
CA ASN A 229 -66.52 -37.37 -16.83
C ASN A 229 -67.18 -38.54 -17.56
N ASP A 230 -66.65 -38.96 -18.71
CA ASP A 230 -67.15 -40.13 -19.44
C ASP A 230 -66.98 -41.43 -18.64
N VAL A 231 -65.81 -41.63 -18.01
CA VAL A 231 -65.55 -42.81 -17.16
C VAL A 231 -66.43 -42.80 -15.91
N ASP A 232 -66.61 -41.65 -15.26
CA ASP A 232 -67.48 -41.54 -14.09
C ASP A 232 -68.94 -41.80 -14.45
N ARG A 233 -69.40 -41.38 -15.65
CA ARG A 233 -70.73 -41.73 -16.16
C ARG A 233 -70.89 -43.24 -16.33
N LEU A 234 -69.94 -43.90 -16.98
CA LEU A 234 -69.96 -45.36 -17.16
C LEU A 234 -69.89 -46.12 -15.82
N ARG A 235 -69.14 -45.61 -14.86
CA ARG A 235 -69.09 -46.17 -13.50
C ARG A 235 -70.41 -46.03 -12.76
N ALA A 236 -71.08 -44.88 -12.92
CA ALA A 236 -72.39 -44.66 -12.33
C ALA A 236 -73.43 -45.65 -12.89
N ASP A 237 -73.42 -45.90 -14.21
CA ASP A 237 -74.31 -46.89 -14.85
C ASP A 237 -74.08 -48.32 -14.33
N LEU A 238 -72.86 -48.63 -13.87
CA LEU A 238 -72.49 -49.92 -13.26
C LEU A 238 -72.65 -49.96 -11.73
N GLY A 239 -73.11 -48.87 -11.10
CA GLY A 239 -73.23 -48.77 -9.64
C GLY A 239 -71.89 -48.68 -8.89
N GLN A 240 -70.81 -48.25 -9.55
CA GLN A 240 -69.49 -48.06 -8.95
C GLN A 240 -69.28 -46.60 -8.51
N ALA A 241 -68.44 -46.39 -7.50
CA ALA A 241 -68.05 -45.06 -7.04
C ALA A 241 -67.20 -44.30 -8.09
N PRO A 242 -67.33 -42.95 -8.16
CA PRO A 242 -66.55 -42.14 -9.09
C PRO A 242 -65.05 -42.22 -8.80
N LEU A 243 -64.23 -41.98 -9.82
CA LEU A 243 -62.78 -41.97 -9.69
C LEU A 243 -62.30 -40.79 -8.82
N PRO A 244 -61.19 -40.99 -8.07
CA PRO A 244 -60.54 -39.91 -7.33
C PRO A 244 -60.14 -38.76 -8.26
N SER A 245 -60.08 -37.54 -7.71
CA SER A 245 -59.70 -36.37 -8.49
C SER A 245 -58.22 -36.42 -8.88
N LEU A 246 -57.88 -35.79 -10.03
CA LEU A 246 -56.48 -35.61 -10.43
C LEU A 246 -55.68 -34.89 -9.35
N GLN A 247 -56.29 -33.87 -8.74
CA GLN A 247 -55.71 -33.10 -7.65
C GLN A 247 -55.34 -33.99 -6.46
N GLN A 248 -56.23 -34.88 -6.03
CA GLN A 248 -55.95 -35.85 -4.96
C GLN A 248 -54.78 -36.78 -5.33
N THR A 249 -54.74 -37.27 -6.58
CA THR A 249 -53.65 -38.12 -7.05
C THR A 249 -52.31 -37.39 -7.08
N LEU A 250 -52.31 -36.11 -7.48
CA LEU A 250 -51.10 -35.26 -7.48
C LEU A 250 -50.63 -34.94 -6.06
N GLU A 251 -51.54 -34.70 -5.13
CA GLU A 251 -51.22 -34.48 -3.71
C GLU A 251 -50.58 -35.73 -3.08
N GLU A 252 -51.13 -36.91 -3.35
CA GLU A 252 -50.55 -38.18 -2.91
C GLU A 252 -49.15 -38.41 -3.50
N ARG A 253 -48.95 -38.13 -4.79
CA ARG A 253 -47.64 -38.20 -5.44
C ARG A 253 -46.64 -37.19 -4.88
N THR A 254 -47.10 -35.98 -4.59
CA THR A 254 -46.26 -34.93 -3.97
C THR A 254 -45.86 -35.34 -2.55
N ALA A 255 -46.77 -35.92 -1.78
CA ALA A 255 -46.49 -36.45 -0.45
C ALA A 255 -45.48 -37.62 -0.51
N GLN A 256 -45.61 -38.52 -1.49
CA GLN A 256 -44.63 -39.59 -1.75
C GLN A 256 -43.25 -39.02 -2.07
N TYR A 257 -43.15 -38.07 -3.01
CA TYR A 257 -41.88 -37.44 -3.39
C TYR A 257 -41.20 -36.74 -2.21
N LEU A 258 -41.96 -36.00 -1.39
CA LEU A 258 -41.41 -35.38 -0.18
C LEU A 258 -40.95 -36.41 0.84
N THR A 259 -41.66 -37.53 0.96
CA THR A 259 -41.28 -38.64 1.85
C THR A 259 -40.01 -39.33 1.36
N GLU A 260 -39.92 -39.61 0.07
CA GLU A 260 -38.74 -40.19 -0.58
C GLU A 260 -37.53 -39.25 -0.45
N ARG A 261 -37.72 -37.94 -0.64
CA ARG A 261 -36.65 -36.96 -0.43
C ARG A 261 -36.21 -36.86 1.03
N ARG A 262 -37.10 -37.09 2.01
CA ARG A 262 -36.72 -37.17 3.43
C ARG A 262 -35.95 -38.44 3.76
N LEU A 263 -36.30 -39.56 3.11
CA LEU A 263 -35.64 -40.85 3.31
C LEU A 263 -34.30 -40.96 2.56
N GLY A 264 -34.21 -40.43 1.34
CA GLY A 264 -33.03 -40.47 0.48
C GLY A 264 -32.12 -39.23 0.56
N GLY A 265 -32.62 -38.10 1.09
CA GLY A 265 -31.91 -36.83 1.16
C GLY A 265 -30.70 -36.79 2.11
N ASN A 266 -30.32 -37.92 2.73
CA ASN A 266 -29.11 -38.01 3.55
C ASN A 266 -27.84 -38.33 2.74
N GLU A 267 -27.96 -38.76 1.48
CA GLU A 267 -26.79 -39.24 0.70
C GLU A 267 -26.21 -38.14 -0.23
N ASP A 268 -27.06 -37.32 -0.85
CA ASP A 268 -26.62 -36.26 -1.77
C ASP A 268 -26.16 -34.97 -1.07
N ALA A 269 -26.57 -34.76 0.18
CA ALA A 269 -26.11 -33.64 1.00
C ALA A 269 -24.59 -33.73 1.28
N TYR A 270 -24.01 -34.94 1.23
CA TYR A 270 -22.58 -35.16 1.43
C TYR A 270 -21.72 -34.72 0.23
N TYR A 271 -22.28 -34.72 -0.99
CA TYR A 271 -21.54 -34.33 -2.21
C TYR A 271 -21.91 -32.94 -2.76
N SER A 272 -23.09 -32.40 -2.46
CA SER A 272 -23.52 -31.08 -2.96
C SER A 272 -23.39 -29.95 -1.92
N GLY A 273 -23.21 -30.27 -0.63
CA GLY A 273 -23.02 -29.29 0.44
C GLY A 273 -21.56 -28.83 0.70
N GLY A 274 -20.59 -29.41 -0.01
CA GLY A 274 -19.15 -29.16 0.16
C GLY A 274 -18.57 -28.07 -0.74
N GLY A 275 -19.39 -27.17 -1.30
CA GLY A 275 -18.95 -25.99 -2.06
C GLY A 275 -18.38 -24.87 -1.20
N GLY A 276 -17.61 -25.22 -0.16
CA GLY A 276 -17.05 -24.29 0.81
C GLY A 276 -15.69 -24.77 1.32
N GLY A 277 -14.65 -24.61 0.50
CA GLY A 277 -13.27 -24.50 0.98
C GLY A 277 -12.56 -25.81 1.31
N GLY A 278 -12.20 -26.58 0.29
CA GLY A 278 -11.25 -27.69 0.42
C GLY A 278 -10.33 -27.71 -0.80
N GLY A 279 -9.23 -26.95 -0.72
CA GLY A 279 -8.28 -26.77 -1.81
C GLY A 279 -7.78 -28.10 -2.38
N GLY A 280 -7.87 -28.22 -3.70
CA GLY A 280 -7.00 -29.10 -4.46
C GLY A 280 -5.55 -28.65 -4.28
N GLY A 281 -4.71 -29.60 -3.88
CA GLY A 281 -3.28 -29.40 -3.69
C GLY A 281 -2.54 -30.71 -3.53
N GLY A 282 -2.87 -31.71 -4.34
CA GLY A 282 -2.02 -32.89 -4.56
C GLY A 282 -1.14 -32.64 -5.79
N GLY A 283 0.17 -32.55 -5.59
CA GLY A 283 1.15 -32.36 -6.65
C GLY A 283 2.55 -32.04 -6.14
N ASP A 284 3.16 -33.02 -5.49
CA ASP A 284 4.60 -33.35 -5.46
C ASP A 284 5.65 -32.23 -5.38
N GLY A 285 6.22 -32.06 -4.17
CA GLY A 285 7.41 -31.24 -3.95
C GLY A 285 8.00 -31.45 -2.55
N ALA A 286 8.99 -32.33 -2.46
CA ALA A 286 9.84 -32.68 -1.34
C ALA A 286 9.92 -31.70 -0.13
N GLY A 287 9.53 -32.22 1.04
CA GLY A 287 10.24 -32.08 2.31
C GLY A 287 10.37 -30.68 2.95
N THR A 288 9.55 -30.41 3.97
CA THR A 288 9.97 -29.81 5.26
C THR A 288 8.86 -30.02 6.30
N LYS A 289 9.24 -30.59 7.46
CA LYS A 289 8.36 -30.86 8.61
C LYS A 289 8.14 -29.59 9.46
N ARG A 290 7.05 -29.60 10.23
CA ARG A 290 6.63 -28.74 11.38
C ARG A 290 5.75 -27.55 10.96
N GLY A 291 4.59 -27.27 11.55
CA GLY A 291 3.88 -27.78 12.71
C GLY A 291 2.96 -26.63 13.20
N ALA A 292 1.65 -26.81 13.14
CA ALA A 292 0.67 -25.83 13.62
C ALA A 292 -0.08 -26.42 14.82
N PRO A 293 -0.25 -25.69 15.94
CA PRO A 293 -1.16 -26.10 16.99
C PRO A 293 -2.60 -25.67 16.66
N SER A 294 -3.50 -26.61 16.86
CA SER A 294 -4.94 -26.44 17.01
C SER A 294 -5.25 -25.54 18.20
N ASP A 295 -6.08 -24.51 17.99
CA ASP A 295 -6.89 -23.93 19.05
C ASP A 295 -8.35 -23.85 18.60
N SER A 296 -9.20 -24.33 19.50
CA SER A 296 -10.61 -24.61 19.35
C SER A 296 -11.35 -23.76 20.36
N GLY A 297 -12.22 -22.86 19.89
CA GLY A 297 -12.98 -21.97 20.78
C GLY A 297 -14.28 -21.47 20.17
N PHE A 298 -15.36 -22.17 20.51
CA PHE A 298 -16.72 -21.71 20.85
C PHE A 298 -17.16 -20.25 20.56
N GLY A 299 -18.40 -20.11 20.06
CA GLY A 299 -19.22 -18.89 20.12
C GLY A 299 -20.07 -18.72 18.86
N GLU A 300 -21.24 -19.35 18.76
CA GLU A 300 -22.54 -18.80 19.21
C GLU A 300 -23.06 -17.66 18.32
N GLY A 301 -24.24 -17.90 17.74
CA GLY A 301 -24.73 -17.21 16.56
C GLY A 301 -25.15 -15.76 16.78
N LEU A 302 -24.89 -14.92 15.77
CA LEU A 302 -25.49 -13.59 15.66
C LEU A 302 -25.80 -13.25 14.18
N ALA A 303 -27.09 -13.34 13.89
CA ALA A 303 -27.89 -12.44 13.05
C ALA A 303 -27.29 -11.94 11.72
N LYS A 304 -27.85 -12.50 10.63
CA LYS A 304 -27.92 -11.92 9.29
C LYS A 304 -28.38 -10.45 9.36
N ARG A 305 -27.49 -9.50 9.04
CA ARG A 305 -27.88 -8.13 8.74
C ARG A 305 -28.40 -8.08 7.29
N PRO A 306 -29.62 -7.57 7.04
CA PRO A 306 -30.16 -7.46 5.69
C PRO A 306 -29.37 -6.38 4.93
N ARG A 307 -28.87 -6.76 3.75
CA ARG A 307 -28.28 -5.82 2.79
C ARG A 307 -29.36 -4.82 2.38
N GLY A 308 -29.27 -3.60 2.93
CA GLY A 308 -30.03 -2.45 2.49
C GLY A 308 -29.65 -2.10 1.05
N ARG A 309 -30.40 -2.63 0.10
CA ARG A 309 -30.42 -2.15 -1.28
C ARG A 309 -31.39 -0.96 -1.31
N PRO A 310 -30.94 0.26 -1.62
CA PRO A 310 -31.85 1.38 -1.79
C PRO A 310 -32.80 1.05 -2.95
N LYS A 311 -34.10 0.96 -2.67
CA LYS A 311 -35.15 0.92 -3.68
C LYS A 311 -35.44 2.35 -4.13
N GLY A 312 -35.08 2.66 -5.37
CA GLY A 312 -35.39 3.91 -6.08
C GLY A 312 -34.26 4.17 -7.07
N SER A 313 -34.47 4.24 -8.39
CA SER A 313 -35.53 4.96 -9.08
C SER A 313 -35.86 4.27 -10.41
N LYS A 314 -37.14 4.00 -10.67
CA LYS A 314 -37.65 3.65 -12.00
C LYS A 314 -38.06 4.96 -12.68
N ASN A 315 -37.21 5.54 -13.52
CA ASN A 315 -37.67 6.52 -14.50
C ASN A 315 -38.12 5.79 -15.77
N LYS A 316 -39.43 5.55 -15.81
CA LYS A 316 -40.20 5.10 -16.97
C LYS A 316 -40.38 6.31 -17.89
N LYS A 317 -39.62 6.41 -18.99
CA LYS A 317 -40.00 7.31 -20.09
C LYS A 317 -40.90 6.55 -21.05
N VAL A 318 -42.19 6.83 -20.93
CA VAL A 318 -43.18 6.64 -21.99
C VAL A 318 -42.92 7.75 -23.01
N THR A 319 -42.57 7.38 -24.24
CA THR A 319 -42.66 8.31 -25.36
C THR A 319 -43.63 7.69 -26.36
N SER A 320 -44.85 8.21 -26.33
CA SER A 320 -45.88 8.07 -27.35
C SER A 320 -46.00 9.42 -28.04
N THR A 321 -45.51 9.56 -29.26
CA THR A 321 -46.16 10.26 -30.39
C THR A 321 -45.30 10.10 -31.63
#